data_AF-A0A353PX94-F1
#
_entry.id   AF-A0A353PX94-F1
#
_cell.length_a   1.000
_cell.length_b   1.000
_cell.length_c   1.000
_cell.angle_alpha   90.00
_cell.angle_beta   90.00
_cell.angle_gamma   90.00
#
_symmetry.space_group_name_H-M   'P 1'
#
loop_
_entity.id
_entity.type
_entity.pdbx_description
1 polymer ?
#
loop_
_entity_poly.entity_id
_entity_poly.type
_entity_poly.pdbx_seq_one_letter_code
_entity_poly.pdbx_strand_id
1 'polypeptide(L)'
;MSKIEEFEAIKKCLSSIVSTSPLYKNKKVFVFFIKNAKAGGLISKAKTNRYLNAFHDIAQQQKNKPILAKAVDVSVMETQRSRHAQVFTESIVDMAVSNKEDNEYLIVSAGGDGTSWEIQSVLMTQSLKNKKTQTVLKEKVSFLALAL
;
A
#
# COMPACT_ATOMS: atom_id res chain seq x y z
N MET A 1 -14.25 11.60 -12.81
CA MET A 1 -12.82 11.40 -12.51
C MET A 1 -12.29 10.32 -13.43
N SER A 2 -11.22 10.62 -14.15
CA SER A 2 -10.47 9.64 -14.93
C SER A 2 -9.69 8.70 -14.00
N LYS A 3 -9.26 7.54 -14.51
CA LYS A 3 -8.43 6.60 -13.73
C LYS A 3 -7.08 7.20 -13.33
N ILE A 4 -6.53 8.08 -14.17
CA ILE A 4 -5.28 8.79 -13.91
C ILE A 4 -5.47 9.78 -12.74
N GLU A 5 -6.55 10.56 -12.78
CA GLU A 5 -6.90 11.49 -11.69
C GLU A 5 -7.11 10.76 -10.36
N GLU A 6 -7.76 9.60 -10.39
CA GLU A 6 -7.95 8.75 -9.21
C GLU A 6 -6.59 8.32 -8.62
N PHE A 7 -5.68 7.82 -9.46
CA PHE A 7 -4.38 7.33 -9.01
C PHE A 7 -3.54 8.47 -8.42
N GLU A 8 -3.53 9.63 -9.06
CA GLU A 8 -2.81 10.80 -8.56
C GLU A 8 -3.40 11.33 -7.24
N ALA A 9 -4.74 11.29 -7.10
CA ALA A 9 -5.38 11.65 -5.84
C ALA A 9 -4.98 10.70 -4.71
N ILE A 10 -4.98 9.38 -4.95
CA ILE A 10 -4.56 8.36 -3.98
C ILE A 10 -3.09 8.58 -3.57
N LYS A 11 -2.19 8.75 -4.55
CA LYS A 11 -0.76 9.01 -4.30
C LYS A 11 -0.57 10.22 -3.40
N LYS A 12 -1.22 11.34 -3.73
CA LYS A 12 -1.11 12.59 -2.96
C LYS A 12 -1.61 12.41 -1.52
N CYS A 13 -2.75 11.74 -1.33
CA CYS A 13 -3.32 11.52 -0.01
C CYS A 13 -2.42 10.61 0.83
N LEU A 14 -2.01 9.47 0.30
CA LEU A 14 -1.14 8.53 1.01
C LEU A 14 0.22 9.12 1.34
N SER A 15 0.84 9.86 0.41
CA SER A 15 2.10 10.55 0.66
C SER A 15 1.97 11.52 1.83
N SER A 16 0.89 12.33 1.87
CA SER A 16 0.62 13.25 2.98
C SER A 16 0.38 12.52 4.31
N ILE A 17 -0.30 11.38 4.30
CA ILE A 17 -0.63 10.64 5.53
C ILE A 17 0.61 9.93 6.10
N VAL A 18 1.34 9.22 5.24
CA VAL A 18 2.49 8.40 5.62
C VAL A 18 3.67 9.29 6.02
N SER A 19 3.88 10.42 5.35
CA SER A 19 5.01 11.32 5.64
C SER A 19 4.97 11.93 7.04
N THR A 20 3.79 12.05 7.64
CA THR A 20 3.61 12.60 9.00
C THR A 20 3.56 11.54 10.10
N SER A 21 3.71 10.25 9.75
CA SER A 21 3.60 9.15 10.70
C SER A 21 4.87 9.00 11.56
N PRO A 22 4.75 8.96 12.91
CA PRO A 22 5.88 8.69 13.78
C PRO A 22 6.55 7.34 13.55
N LEU A 23 5.79 6.34 13.07
CA LEU A 23 6.31 5.00 12.74
C LEU A 23 7.44 5.04 11.70
N TYR A 24 7.40 6.03 10.82
CA TYR A 24 8.32 6.16 9.68
C TYR A 24 9.33 7.30 9.84
N LYS A 25 9.52 7.81 11.06
CA LYS A 25 10.45 8.91 11.34
C LYS A 25 11.85 8.62 10.81
N ASN A 26 12.38 9.51 9.99
CA ASN A 26 13.69 9.43 9.31
C ASN A 26 13.87 8.22 8.36
N LYS A 27 12.80 7.49 8.04
CA LYS A 27 12.83 6.35 7.11
C LYS A 27 12.35 6.75 5.72
N LYS A 28 12.82 6.05 4.70
CA LYS A 28 12.26 6.11 3.35
C LYS A 28 11.23 5.01 3.21
N VAL A 29 10.02 5.37 2.78
CA VAL A 29 8.86 4.46 2.75
C VAL A 29 8.39 4.29 1.31
N PHE A 30 8.27 3.04 0.88
CA PHE A 30 7.58 2.67 -0.36
C PHE A 30 6.19 2.17 -0.03
N VAL A 31 5.18 2.86 -0.54
CA VAL A 31 3.77 2.53 -0.33
C VAL A 31 3.22 1.91 -1.61
N PHE A 32 2.72 0.69 -1.53
CA PHE A 32 2.10 -0.04 -2.64
C PHE A 32 0.61 -0.17 -2.39
N PHE A 33 -0.19 0.63 -3.10
CA PHE A 33 -1.64 0.57 -3.03
C PHE A 33 -2.17 -0.38 -4.12
N ILE A 34 -2.61 -1.58 -3.71
CA ILE A 34 -3.13 -2.61 -4.60
C ILE A 34 -4.66 -2.55 -4.59
N LYS A 35 -5.23 -2.04 -5.68
CA LYS A 35 -6.67 -1.86 -5.87
C LYS A 35 -7.27 -3.03 -6.66
N ASN A 36 -8.40 -3.56 -6.19
CA ASN A 36 -9.26 -4.44 -6.99
C ASN A 36 -10.55 -3.71 -7.38
N ALA A 37 -10.62 -3.23 -8.62
CA ALA A 37 -11.78 -2.50 -9.13
C ALA A 37 -13.07 -3.36 -9.21
N LYS A 38 -12.94 -4.69 -9.15
CA LYS A 38 -14.08 -5.63 -9.18
C LYS A 38 -14.55 -6.05 -7.78
N ALA A 39 -13.91 -5.60 -6.71
CA ALA A 39 -14.28 -5.96 -5.35
C ALA A 39 -15.27 -4.96 -4.74
N GLY A 40 -16.40 -5.50 -4.24
CA GLY A 40 -17.41 -4.85 -3.38
C GLY A 40 -17.50 -3.33 -3.47
N GLY A 41 -16.82 -2.65 -2.54
CA GLY A 41 -16.84 -1.20 -2.36
C GLY A 41 -16.29 -0.34 -3.49
N LEU A 42 -15.54 -0.90 -4.45
CA LEU A 42 -14.89 -0.14 -5.52
C LEU A 42 -15.48 -0.39 -6.92
N ILE A 43 -16.55 -1.17 -7.00
CA ILE A 43 -17.27 -1.45 -8.26
C ILE A 43 -18.03 -0.21 -8.74
N SER A 44 -18.60 0.56 -7.80
CA SER A 44 -19.39 1.75 -8.14
C SER A 44 -18.56 3.02 -7.99
N LYS A 45 -18.61 3.89 -9.00
CA LYS A 45 -17.97 5.23 -8.97
C LYS A 45 -18.34 6.04 -7.73
N ALA A 46 -19.60 5.95 -7.27
CA ALA A 46 -20.08 6.67 -6.09
C ALA A 46 -19.36 6.24 -4.81
N LYS A 47 -19.23 4.92 -4.57
CA LYS A 47 -18.49 4.41 -3.41
C LYS A 47 -17.00 4.71 -3.50
N THR A 48 -16.38 4.57 -4.68
CA THR A 48 -14.99 4.98 -4.90
C THR A 48 -14.78 6.45 -4.52
N ASN A 49 -15.64 7.36 -4.99
CA ASN A 49 -15.56 8.77 -4.64
C ASN A 49 -15.74 9.00 -3.13
N ARG A 50 -16.65 8.26 -2.47
CA ARG A 50 -16.81 8.34 -1.01
C ARG A 50 -15.53 7.98 -0.28
N TYR A 51 -14.85 6.91 -0.68
CA TYR A 51 -13.56 6.53 -0.09
C TYR A 51 -12.47 7.55 -0.39
N LEU A 52 -12.37 8.05 -1.62
CA LEU A 52 -11.42 9.10 -1.96
C LEU A 52 -11.63 10.38 -1.15
N ASN A 53 -12.88 10.77 -0.89
CA ASN A 53 -13.19 11.89 0.00
C ASN A 53 -12.72 11.62 1.43
N ALA A 54 -12.94 10.41 1.96
CA ALA A 54 -12.43 10.04 3.29
C ALA A 54 -10.89 10.12 3.35
N PHE A 55 -10.20 9.61 2.33
CA PHE A 55 -8.74 9.77 2.20
C PHE A 55 -8.31 11.22 2.15
N HIS A 56 -9.06 12.05 1.41
CA HIS A 56 -8.81 13.47 1.30
C HIS A 56 -8.95 14.17 2.65
N ASP A 57 -10.03 13.92 3.38
CA ASP A 57 -10.28 14.52 4.70
C ASP A 57 -9.19 14.15 5.70
N ILE A 58 -8.77 12.88 5.73
CA ILE A 58 -7.65 12.43 6.57
C ILE A 58 -6.34 13.12 6.17
N ALA A 59 -6.07 13.27 4.87
CA ALA A 59 -4.89 13.95 4.37
C ALA A 59 -4.91 15.46 4.72
N GLN A 60 -6.07 16.12 4.67
CA GLN A 60 -6.22 17.51 5.10
C GLN A 60 -5.86 17.69 6.57
N GLN A 61 -6.28 16.75 7.43
CA GLN A 61 -5.91 16.74 8.86
C GLN A 61 -4.39 16.59 9.09
N GLN A 62 -3.64 16.04 8.13
CA GLN A 62 -2.19 15.89 8.23
C GLN A 62 -1.41 17.08 7.69
N LYS A 63 -2.01 17.97 6.88
CA LYS A 63 -1.28 19.04 6.16
C LYS A 63 -0.42 19.95 7.03
N ASN A 64 -0.87 20.24 8.25
CA ASN A 64 -0.17 21.16 9.15
C ASN A 64 0.79 20.44 10.11
N LYS A 65 0.90 19.10 10.00
CA LYS A 65 1.80 18.32 10.84
C LYS A 65 3.21 18.29 10.24
N PRO A 66 4.25 18.21 11.07
CA PRO A 66 5.61 18.11 10.57
C PRO A 66 5.79 16.82 9.78
N ILE A 67 6.52 16.93 8.66
CA ILE A 67 6.99 15.76 7.90
C ILE A 67 8.06 15.05 8.74
N LEU A 68 7.81 13.78 9.05
CA LEU A 68 8.69 12.94 9.86
C LEU A 68 9.47 11.93 9.00
N ALA A 69 8.89 11.45 7.91
CA ALA A 69 9.56 10.52 7.00
C ALA A 69 10.65 11.23 6.18
N LYS A 70 11.74 10.52 5.88
CA LYS A 70 12.82 11.02 5.01
C LYS A 70 12.33 11.18 3.56
N ALA A 71 11.56 10.21 3.09
CA ALA A 71 10.93 10.22 1.78
C ALA A 71 9.76 9.24 1.76
N VAL A 72 8.74 9.52 0.95
CA VAL A 72 7.62 8.61 0.71
C VAL A 72 7.37 8.52 -0.79
N ASP A 73 7.44 7.31 -1.32
CA ASP A 73 7.10 7.00 -2.72
C ASP A 73 5.84 6.13 -2.74
N VAL A 74 4.86 6.50 -3.57
CA VAL A 74 3.56 5.82 -3.62
C VAL A 74 3.31 5.28 -5.02
N SER A 75 3.17 3.97 -5.11
CA SER A 75 2.79 3.24 -6.31
C SER A 75 1.36 2.74 -6.19
N VAL A 76 0.51 3.08 -7.16
CA VAL A 76 -0.88 2.62 -7.24
C VAL A 76 -0.99 1.57 -8.34
N MET A 77 -1.45 0.39 -7.99
CA MET A 77 -1.56 -0.78 -8.85
C MET A 77 -3.01 -1.26 -8.89
N GLU A 78 -3.53 -1.63 -10.05
CA GLU A 78 -4.90 -2.15 -10.15
C GLU A 78 -4.89 -3.58 -10.70
N THR A 79 -5.52 -4.50 -9.95
CA THR A 79 -5.67 -5.89 -10.36
C THR A 79 -6.66 -6.01 -11.52
N GLN A 80 -6.34 -6.87 -12.48
CA GLN A 80 -7.17 -7.08 -13.68
C GLN A 80 -7.88 -8.44 -13.67
N ARG A 81 -7.28 -9.40 -12.94
CA ARG A 81 -7.68 -10.80 -12.84
C ARG A 81 -7.31 -11.37 -11.47
N SER A 82 -7.88 -12.53 -11.13
CA SER A 82 -7.50 -13.28 -9.93
C SER A 82 -6.02 -13.63 -9.93
N ARG A 83 -5.42 -13.68 -8.73
CA ARG A 83 -3.97 -13.87 -8.48
C ARG A 83 -3.08 -12.71 -8.91
N HIS A 84 -3.62 -11.62 -9.45
CA HIS A 84 -2.78 -10.49 -9.83
C HIS A 84 -2.19 -9.75 -8.62
N ALA A 85 -2.89 -9.76 -7.47
CA ALA A 85 -2.33 -9.18 -6.25
C ALA A 85 -1.16 -10.03 -5.71
N GLN A 86 -1.16 -11.35 -5.96
CA GLN A 86 -0.03 -12.23 -5.64
C GLN A 86 1.22 -11.80 -6.40
N VAL A 87 1.10 -11.64 -7.73
CA VAL A 87 2.22 -11.24 -8.60
C VAL A 87 2.82 -9.89 -8.20
N PHE A 88 1.96 -8.91 -7.87
CA PHE A 88 2.43 -7.63 -7.34
C PHE A 88 3.17 -7.80 -6.01
N THR A 89 2.61 -8.60 -5.10
CA THR A 89 3.21 -8.84 -3.78
C THR A 89 4.56 -9.55 -3.90
N GLU A 90 4.69 -10.56 -4.76
CA GLU A 90 5.96 -11.25 -5.03
C GLU A 90 7.04 -10.26 -5.50
N SER A 91 6.68 -9.38 -6.44
CA SER A 91 7.59 -8.34 -6.94
C SER A 91 8.01 -7.35 -5.85
N ILE A 92 7.10 -6.99 -4.95
CA ILE A 92 7.38 -6.10 -3.80
C ILE A 92 8.33 -6.79 -2.81
N VAL A 93 8.11 -8.09 -2.52
CA VAL A 93 9.00 -8.86 -1.64
C VAL A 93 10.39 -8.97 -2.25
N ASP A 94 10.50 -9.29 -3.54
CA ASP A 94 11.79 -9.38 -4.23
C ASP A 94 12.52 -8.04 -4.19
N MET A 95 11.81 -6.93 -4.37
CA MET A 95 12.37 -5.58 -4.22
C MET A 95 12.87 -5.33 -2.79
N ALA A 96 12.07 -5.67 -1.77
CA ALA A 96 12.44 -5.47 -0.36
C ALA A 96 13.65 -6.31 0.05
N VAL A 97 13.75 -7.56 -0.42
CA VAL A 97 14.86 -8.47 -0.11
C VAL A 97 16.14 -8.11 -0.86
N SER A 98 16.01 -7.55 -2.06
CA SER A 98 17.16 -7.16 -2.90
C SER A 98 17.74 -5.80 -2.52
N ASN A 99 16.94 -4.93 -1.92
CA ASN A 99 17.40 -3.61 -1.50
C ASN A 99 18.28 -3.70 -0.26
N LYS A 100 19.44 -3.03 -0.29
CA LYS A 100 20.40 -2.97 0.82
C LYS A 100 20.16 -1.77 1.73
N GLU A 101 19.38 -0.79 1.29
CA GLU A 101 19.01 0.38 2.08
C GLU A 101 18.01 0.02 3.18
N ASP A 102 17.99 0.84 4.23
CA ASP A 102 17.02 0.71 5.32
C ASP A 102 15.69 1.38 4.97
N ASN A 103 14.97 0.74 4.05
CA ASN A 103 13.68 1.20 3.55
C ASN A 103 12.52 0.42 4.18
N GLU A 104 11.39 1.10 4.36
CA GLU A 104 10.12 0.54 4.82
C GLU A 104 9.19 0.30 3.63
N TYR A 105 8.41 -0.76 3.69
CA TYR A 105 7.51 -1.19 2.64
C TYR A 105 6.10 -1.36 3.21
N LEU A 106 5.17 -0.50 2.80
CA LEU A 106 3.78 -0.55 3.22
C LEU A 106 2.92 -1.04 2.05
N ILE A 107 2.32 -2.23 2.20
CA ILE A 107 1.34 -2.75 1.24
C ILE A 107 -0.06 -2.42 1.74
N VAL A 108 -0.81 -1.66 0.95
CA VAL A 108 -2.19 -1.29 1.23
C VAL A 108 -3.12 -2.04 0.27
N SER A 109 -3.96 -2.93 0.80
CA SER A 109 -4.98 -3.63 0.01
C SER A 109 -6.26 -2.80 -0.02
N ALA A 110 -6.69 -2.46 -1.23
CA ALA A 110 -7.98 -1.86 -1.53
C ALA A 110 -8.81 -2.84 -2.37
N GLY A 111 -9.22 -3.94 -1.74
CA GLY A 111 -10.08 -4.96 -2.33
C GLY A 111 -10.86 -5.72 -1.24
N GLY A 112 -11.58 -6.77 -1.64
CA GLY A 112 -12.27 -7.65 -0.70
C GLY A 112 -11.32 -8.72 -0.12
N ASP A 113 -11.88 -9.63 0.68
CA ASP A 113 -11.12 -10.67 1.38
C ASP A 113 -10.23 -11.49 0.46
N GLY A 114 -10.68 -11.80 -0.76
CA GLY A 114 -9.87 -12.54 -1.73
C GLY A 114 -8.58 -11.81 -2.12
N THR A 115 -8.60 -10.49 -2.29
CA THR A 115 -7.40 -9.69 -2.61
C THR A 115 -6.45 -9.62 -1.41
N SER A 116 -7.00 -9.43 -0.22
CA SER A 116 -6.20 -9.44 1.01
C SER A 116 -5.59 -10.82 1.29
N TRP A 117 -6.32 -11.90 1.00
CA TRP A 117 -5.85 -13.28 1.11
C TRP A 117 -4.72 -13.57 0.12
N GLU A 118 -4.85 -13.14 -1.13
CA GLU A 118 -3.79 -13.25 -2.14
C GLU A 118 -2.48 -12.63 -1.65
N ILE A 119 -2.53 -11.42 -1.08
CA ILE A 119 -1.35 -10.71 -0.56
C ILE A 119 -0.77 -11.44 0.66
N GLN A 120 -1.61 -11.74 1.65
CA GLN A 120 -1.17 -12.37 2.90
C GLN A 120 -0.58 -13.76 2.68
N SER A 121 -1.14 -14.53 1.74
CA SER A 121 -0.61 -15.85 1.37
C SER A 121 0.84 -15.75 0.88
N VAL A 122 1.14 -14.78 0.01
CA VAL A 122 2.51 -14.55 -0.47
C VAL A 122 3.43 -14.14 0.68
N LEU A 123 3.03 -13.18 1.51
CA LEU A 123 3.84 -12.74 2.63
C LEU A 123 4.14 -13.91 3.60
N MET A 124 3.15 -14.74 3.89
CA MET A 124 3.31 -15.92 4.73
C MET A 124 4.28 -16.93 4.10
N THR A 125 4.04 -17.35 2.85
CA THR A 125 4.90 -18.34 2.16
C THR A 125 6.34 -17.84 2.02
N GLN A 126 6.54 -16.56 1.65
CA GLN A 126 7.88 -15.98 1.51
C GLN A 126 8.61 -15.87 2.86
N SER A 127 7.88 -15.61 3.96
CA SER A 127 8.47 -15.52 5.30
C SER A 127 9.06 -16.86 5.79
N LEU A 128 8.64 -17.98 5.20
CA LEU A 128 9.12 -19.32 5.53
C LEU A 128 10.24 -19.81 4.60
N LYS A 129 10.59 -19.04 3.55
CA LYS A 129 11.52 -19.48 2.51
C LYS A 129 12.98 -19.54 2.98
N ASN A 130 13.46 -18.50 3.65
CA ASN A 130 14.81 -18.43 4.21
C ASN A 130 14.90 -17.32 5.28
N LYS A 131 15.96 -17.37 6.11
CA LYS A 131 16.17 -16.42 7.22
C LYS A 131 16.25 -14.95 6.78
N LYS A 132 16.88 -14.67 5.62
CA LYS A 132 17.02 -13.30 5.11
C LYS A 132 15.66 -12.72 4.76
N THR A 133 14.87 -13.43 3.94
CA THR A 133 13.52 -13.01 3.56
C THR A 133 12.62 -12.87 4.79
N GLN A 134 12.69 -13.83 5.72
CA GLN A 134 11.93 -13.76 6.97
C GLN A 134 12.22 -12.49 7.77
N THR A 135 13.50 -12.13 7.90
CA THR A 135 13.92 -10.92 8.65
C THR A 135 13.39 -9.66 7.99
N VAL A 136 13.58 -9.53 6.67
CA VAL A 136 13.07 -8.38 5.90
C VAL A 136 11.55 -8.24 6.03
N LEU A 137 10.79 -9.33 5.90
CA LEU A 137 9.34 -9.28 5.99
C LEU A 137 8.84 -8.90 7.39
N LYS A 138 9.51 -9.37 8.45
CA LYS A 138 9.12 -9.07 9.84
C LYS A 138 9.46 -7.66 10.28
N GLU A 139 10.56 -7.10 9.75
CA GLU A 139 11.09 -5.83 10.24
C GLU A 139 10.74 -4.64 9.35
N LYS A 140 10.53 -4.87 8.05
CA LYS A 140 10.45 -3.80 7.05
C LYS A 140 9.19 -3.81 6.21
N VAL A 141 8.38 -4.87 6.27
CA VAL A 141 7.16 -4.98 5.47
C VAL A 141 5.94 -4.94 6.37
N SER A 142 5.08 -3.96 6.14
CA SER A 142 3.78 -3.81 6.81
C SER A 142 2.66 -4.02 5.80
N PHE A 143 1.56 -4.62 6.27
CA PHE A 143 0.35 -4.84 5.48
C PHE A 143 -0.85 -4.17 6.14
N LEU A 144 -1.61 -3.40 5.35
CA LEU A 144 -2.86 -2.78 5.77
C LEU A 144 -3.98 -3.16 4.80
N ALA A 145 -4.98 -3.88 5.27
CA ALA A 145 -6.22 -4.10 4.53
C ALA A 145 -7.21 -2.97 4.83
N LEU A 146 -7.69 -2.28 3.79
CA LEU A 146 -8.76 -1.31 3.93
C LEU A 146 -10.10 -2.04 3.95
N ALA A 147 -10.92 -1.76 4.97
CA ALA A 147 -12.31 -2.17 4.97
C ALA A 147 -13.08 -1.34 3.93
N LEU A 148 -13.53 -1.98 2.85
CA LEU A 148 -14.19 -1.38 1.69
C LEU A 148 -15.57 -1.96 1.41
#